data_AF-A0A2T3LF41-F1
#
_entry.id   AF-A0A2T3LF41-F1
#
_cell.length_a   1.000
_cell.length_b   1.000
_cell.length_c   1.000
_cell.angle_alpha   90.00
_cell.angle_beta   90.00
_cell.angle_gamma   90.00
#
_symmetry.space_group_name_H-M   'P 1'
#
loop_
_entity.id
_entity.type
_entity.pdbx_description
1 polymer ?
#
loop_
_entity_poly.entity_id
_entity_poly.type
_entity_poly.pdbx_seq_one_letter_code
_entity_poly.pdbx_strand_id
1 'polypeptide(L)' 'MVKLPVLRGYRVQQKKKAYAIRNKVIDAFPWELNKQSADLILLELIKIKNPTFFIKNEHSLYRGEIEYCLNQYKGMVNDG' A
#
# COMPACT_ATOMS: atom_id res chain seq x y z
N MET A 1 -16.98 4.74 -0.45
CA MET A 1 -15.77 5.01 0.37
C MET A 1 -15.25 3.68 0.91
N VAL A 2 -14.07 3.22 0.49
CA VAL A 2 -13.52 1.92 0.91
C VAL A 2 -13.06 2.02 2.37
N LYS A 3 -13.55 1.13 3.24
CA LYS A 3 -13.15 1.09 4.66
C LYS A 3 -11.77 0.44 4.78
N LEU A 4 -10.75 1.25 5.01
CA LEU A 4 -9.38 0.77 5.12
C LEU A 4 -9.12 0.11 6.47
N PRO A 5 -8.40 -1.03 6.53
CA PRO A 5 -8.13 -1.68 7.80
C PRO A 5 -7.17 -0.86 8.65
N VAL A 6 -7.26 -1.07 9.96
CA VAL A 6 -6.34 -0.50 10.94
C VAL A 6 -4.96 -1.13 10.76
N LEU A 7 -3.93 -0.29 10.66
CA LEU A 7 -2.55 -0.75 10.65
C LEU A 7 -2.13 -1.23 12.04
N ARG A 8 -1.54 -2.44 12.11
CA ARG A 8 -1.25 -3.15 13.37
C ARG A 8 0.24 -3.15 13.71
N GLY A 9 0.57 -3.29 14.99
CA GLY A 9 1.94 -3.14 15.52
C GLY A 9 2.44 -1.70 15.39
N TYR A 10 3.61 -1.37 15.94
CA TYR A 10 4.34 -0.09 15.75
C TYR A 10 3.89 1.12 16.57
N ARG A 11 4.80 2.10 16.67
CA ARG A 11 4.61 3.37 17.38
C ARG A 11 3.57 4.23 16.66
N VAL A 12 2.86 5.07 17.42
CA VAL A 12 1.77 5.94 16.91
C VAL A 12 2.23 6.80 15.72
N GLN A 13 3.44 7.36 15.77
CA GLN A 13 3.99 8.19 14.68
C GLN A 13 4.20 7.40 13.38
N GLN A 14 4.69 6.16 13.47
CA GLN A 14 4.88 5.30 12.29
C GLN A 14 3.53 4.94 11.66
N LYS A 15 2.50 4.64 12.47
CA LYS A 15 1.15 4.41 11.96
C LYS A 15 0.61 5.64 11.24
N LYS A 16 0.75 6.83 11.83
CA LYS A 16 0.32 8.10 11.22
C LYS A 16 0.99 8.33 9.87
N LYS A 17 2.32 8.14 9.79
CA LYS A 17 3.07 8.24 8.52
C LYS A 17 2.56 7.23 7.50
N ALA A 18 2.42 5.95 7.89
CA ALA A 18 1.92 4.92 6.99
C ALA A 18 0.48 5.17 6.50
N TYR A 19 -0.41 5.70 7.35
CA TYR A 19 -1.75 6.10 6.93
C TYR A 19 -1.71 7.24 5.91
N ALA A 20 -0.87 8.26 6.13
CA ALA A 20 -0.74 9.37 5.19
C ALA A 20 -0.27 8.90 3.81
N ILE A 21 0.75 8.03 3.76
CA ILE A 21 1.24 7.41 2.52
C ILE A 21 0.12 6.61 1.87
N ARG A 22 -0.52 5.68 2.60
CA ARG A 22 -1.57 4.83 2.06
C ARG A 22 -2.73 5.62 1.47
N ASN A 23 -3.20 6.65 2.17
CA ASN A 23 -4.29 7.49 1.70
C ASN A 23 -3.89 8.22 0.42
N LYS A 24 -2.72 8.86 0.41
CA LYS A 24 -2.24 9.58 -0.79
C LYS A 24 -2.10 8.65 -2.00
N VAL A 25 -1.63 7.42 -1.81
CA VAL A 25 -1.55 6.43 -2.89
C VAL A 25 -2.95 6.05 -3.38
N ILE A 26 -3.88 5.76 -2.48
CA ILE A 26 -5.25 5.40 -2.85
C ILE A 26 -5.98 6.54 -3.55
N ASP A 27 -5.76 7.79 -3.12
CA ASP A 27 -6.34 8.97 -3.74
C ASP A 27 -5.79 9.22 -5.17
N ALA A 28 -4.64 8.66 -5.51
CA ALA A 28 -4.04 8.70 -6.85
C ALA A 28 -4.56 7.61 -7.80
N PHE A 29 -5.47 6.73 -7.34
CA PHE A 29 -6.15 5.74 -8.19
C PHE A 29 -6.84 6.44 -9.39
N PRO A 30 -6.79 5.89 -10.63
CA PRO A 30 -6.37 4.54 -11.02
C PRO A 30 -4.91 4.37 -11.45
N TRP A 31 -4.01 5.31 -11.11
CA TRP A 31 -2.56 5.21 -11.38
C TRP A 31 -2.18 5.00 -12.86
N GLU A 32 -2.96 5.58 -13.77
CA GLU A 32 -2.77 5.43 -15.23
C GLU A 32 -2.81 3.96 -15.73
N LEU A 33 -3.33 3.04 -14.92
CA LEU A 33 -3.54 1.66 -15.29
C LEU A 33 -4.94 1.47 -15.90
N ASN A 34 -5.11 0.38 -16.64
CA ASN A 34 -6.45 -0.03 -17.05
C ASN A 34 -7.29 -0.34 -15.80
N LYS A 35 -8.62 -0.13 -15.91
CA LYS A 35 -9.55 -0.25 -14.78
C LYS A 35 -9.44 -1.59 -14.04
N GLN A 36 -9.36 -2.70 -14.78
CA GLN A 36 -9.33 -4.04 -14.19
C GLN A 36 -8.06 -4.27 -13.37
N SER A 37 -6.90 -3.90 -13.90
CA SER A 37 -5.62 -3.99 -13.18
C SER A 37 -5.59 -3.05 -11.97
N ALA A 38 -6.07 -1.81 -12.13
CA ALA A 38 -6.15 -0.85 -11.04
C ALA A 38 -7.03 -1.37 -9.88
N ASP A 39 -8.19 -1.95 -10.21
CA ASP A 39 -9.12 -2.51 -9.21
C ASP A 39 -8.47 -3.68 -8.44
N LEU A 40 -7.77 -4.59 -9.14
CA LEU A 40 -7.06 -5.70 -8.51
C LEU A 40 -5.95 -5.21 -7.57
N ILE A 41 -5.14 -4.26 -8.02
CA ILE A 41 -4.05 -3.66 -7.23
C ILE A 41 -4.62 -2.95 -6.00
N LEU A 42 -5.71 -2.22 -6.14
CA LEU A 42 -6.37 -1.56 -5.02
C LEU A 42 -6.83 -2.59 -3.98
N LEU A 43 -7.46 -3.69 -4.41
CA LEU A 43 -7.90 -4.76 -3.51
C LEU A 43 -6.74 -5.42 -2.75
N GLU A 44 -5.55 -5.52 -3.36
CA GLU A 44 -4.37 -6.02 -2.66
C GLU A 44 -3.81 -4.98 -1.68
N LEU A 45 -3.67 -3.73 -2.12
CA LEU A 45 -3.12 -2.64 -1.32
C LEU A 45 -3.92 -2.42 -0.03
N ILE A 46 -5.26 -2.47 -0.10
CA ILE A 46 -6.10 -2.31 1.09
C ILE A 46 -5.98 -3.47 2.08
N LYS A 47 -5.54 -4.67 1.66
CA LYS A 47 -5.35 -5.81 2.58
C LYS A 47 -4.09 -5.66 3.44
N ILE A 48 -3.17 -4.78 3.05
CA ILE A 48 -1.91 -4.58 3.77
C ILE A 48 -2.17 -3.87 5.10
N LYS A 49 -1.86 -4.57 6.19
CA LYS A 49 -2.00 -4.08 7.57
C LYS A 49 -0.67 -3.66 8.20
N ASN A 50 0.45 -3.89 7.51
CA ASN A 50 1.80 -3.62 8.02
C ASN A 50 2.25 -2.19 7.66
N PRO A 51 2.42 -1.27 8.62
CA PRO A 51 2.98 0.07 8.38
C PRO A 51 4.30 0.09 7.63
N THR A 52 5.16 -0.90 7.87
CA THR A 52 6.51 -0.94 7.30
C THR A 52 6.48 -1.05 5.78
N PHE A 53 5.48 -1.72 5.20
CA PHE A 53 5.28 -1.76 3.76
C PHE A 53 5.21 -0.35 3.18
N PHE A 54 4.32 0.49 3.73
CA PHE A 54 4.09 1.85 3.25
C PHE A 54 5.31 2.74 3.47
N ILE A 55 5.94 2.64 4.64
CA ILE A 55 7.09 3.48 4.99
C ILE A 55 8.32 3.13 4.14
N LYS A 56 8.63 1.84 3.94
CA LYS A 56 9.80 1.42 3.16
C LYS A 56 9.65 1.73 1.67
N ASN A 57 8.43 1.65 1.15
CA ASN A 57 8.15 1.83 -0.27
C ASN A 57 7.63 3.24 -0.61
N GLU A 58 7.75 4.22 0.29
CA GLU A 58 7.14 5.55 0.14
C GLU A 58 7.42 6.21 -1.23
N HIS A 59 8.69 6.22 -1.65
CA HIS A 59 9.10 6.84 -2.90
C HIS A 59 8.53 6.13 -4.13
N SER A 60 8.63 4.79 -4.19
CA SER A 60 8.10 3.98 -5.29
C SER A 60 6.57 4.06 -5.37
N LEU A 61 5.89 4.01 -4.23
CA LEU A 61 4.44 4.16 -4.15
C LEU A 61 3.97 5.53 -4.68
N TYR A 62 4.68 6.62 -4.37
CA TYR A 62 4.35 7.94 -4.90
C TYR A 62 4.65 8.11 -6.39
N ARG A 63 5.53 7.29 -6.97
CA ARG A 63 5.79 7.24 -8.41
C ARG A 63 4.79 6.37 -9.18
N GLY A 64 3.86 5.70 -8.49
CA GLY A 64 2.91 4.77 -9.10
C GLY A 64 3.47 3.36 -9.32
N GLU A 65 4.65 3.03 -8.79
CA GLU A 65 5.28 1.70 -8.88
C GLU A 65 4.62 0.67 -7.93
N ILE A 66 3.30 0.67 -7.83
CA ILE A 66 2.55 -0.03 -6.78
C ILE A 66 2.65 -1.55 -6.96
N GLU A 67 2.56 -2.04 -8.20
CA GLU A 67 2.69 -3.46 -8.51
C GLU A 67 4.08 -4.00 -8.13
N TYR A 68 5.14 -3.23 -8.39
CA TYR A 68 6.49 -3.57 -7.95
C TYR A 68 6.56 -3.71 -6.42
N CYS A 69 6.03 -2.74 -5.68
CA CYS A 69 6.00 -2.79 -4.22
C CYS A 69 5.21 -4.00 -3.70
N LEU A 70 4.06 -4.31 -4.29
CA LEU A 70 3.23 -5.47 -3.93
C LEU A 70 3.97 -6.79 -4.17
N ASN A 71 4.66 -6.92 -5.29
CA ASN A 71 5.43 -8.13 -5.61
C ASN A 71 6.60 -8.35 -4.64
N GLN A 72 7.34 -7.29 -4.30
CA GLN A 72 8.38 -7.35 -3.27
C GLN A 72 7.81 -7.78 -1.91
N TYR A 73 6.65 -7.23 -1.53
CA TYR A 73 6.00 -7.57 -0.25
C TYR A 73 5.53 -9.03 -0.19
N LYS A 74 4.96 -9.56 -1.28
CA LYS A 74 4.54 -10.97 -1.36
C LYS A 74 5.72 -11.92 -1.22
N GLY A 75 6.86 -11.63 -1.87
CA GLY A 75 8.08 -12.41 -1.72
C GLY A 75 8.51 -12.54 -0.26
N MET A 76 8.50 -11.43 0.49
CA MET A 76 8.88 -11.44 1.90
C MET A 76 7.90 -12.19 2.83
N VAL A 77 6.62 -12.30 2.45
CA VAL A 77 5.60 -12.97 3.28
C VAL A 77 5.57 -14.49 3.04
N ASN A 78 5.96 -14.95 1.84
CA ASN A 78 5.96 -16.37 1.49
C ASN A 78 7.22 -17.12 1.94
N ASP A 79 8.28 -16.41 2.32
CA ASP A 79 9.54 -16.98 2.83
C ASP A 79 9.55 -17.17 4.37
N GLY A 80 8.41 -17.03 5.04
CA GLY A 80 8.28 -17.03 6.51
C GLY A 80 7.31 -18.06 7.07
#